data_AF-A0A536FNM2-F1
#
_entry.id   AF-A0A536FNM2-F1
#
_cell.length_a   1.000
_cell.length_b   1.000
_cell.length_c   1.000
_cell.angle_alpha   90.00
_cell.angle_beta   90.00
_cell.angle_gamma   90.00
#
_symmetry.space_group_name_H-M   'P 1'
#
loop_
_entity.id
_entity.type
_entity.pdbx_description
1 polymer ?
#
loop_
_entity_poly.entity_id
_entity_poly.type
_entity_poly.pdbx_seq_one_letter_code
_entity_poly.pdbx_strand_id
1 'polypeptide(L)' 'EMDGLVAAEAICRRWPRGNRPRLIALTAMAGPGDQERCLRAGFDDYMSKPIRLEDLTESLKAAVGYRTNRESAGL' A
#
# COMPACT_ATOMS: atom_id res chain seq x y z
N GLU A 1 1.67 -21.02 2.94
CA GLU A 1 2.35 -19.74 3.20
C GLU A 1 1.80 -18.71 2.22
N MET A 2 1.67 -17.44 2.61
CA MET A 2 1.09 -16.37 1.79
C MET A 2 2.13 -15.27 1.58
N ASP A 3 2.44 -14.93 0.34
CA ASP A 3 3.35 -13.84 0.02
C ASP A 3 2.65 -12.46 0.05
N GLY A 4 3.44 -11.39 -0.11
CA GLY A 4 2.92 -10.02 -0.06
C GLY A 4 1.95 -9.65 -1.19
N LEU A 5 2.06 -10.28 -2.36
CA LEU A 5 1.15 -10.01 -3.49
C LEU A 5 -0.21 -10.63 -3.22
N VAL A 6 -0.23 -11.90 -2.79
CA VAL A 6 -1.47 -12.59 -2.40
C VAL A 6 -2.13 -11.87 -1.22
N ALA A 7 -1.34 -11.35 -0.28
CA ALA A 7 -1.86 -10.54 0.81
C ALA A 7 -2.54 -9.25 0.31
N ALA A 8 -1.91 -8.52 -0.63
CA ALA A 8 -2.48 -7.29 -1.18
C ALA A 8 -3.78 -7.56 -1.95
N GLU A 9 -3.82 -8.62 -2.77
CA GLU A 9 -5.02 -9.03 -3.49
C GLU A 9 -6.16 -9.37 -2.51
N ALA A 10 -5.86 -10.12 -1.44
CA ALA A 10 -6.85 -10.47 -0.43
C ALA A 10 -7.40 -9.24 0.33
N ILE A 11 -6.53 -8.28 0.67
CA ILE A 11 -6.94 -7.02 1.31
C ILE A 11 -7.84 -6.21 0.37
N CYS A 12 -7.47 -6.07 -0.90
CA CYS A 12 -8.25 -5.33 -1.89
C CYS A 12 -9.59 -6.00 -2.22
N ARG A 13 -9.65 -7.34 -2.18
CA ARG A 13 -10.90 -8.08 -2.35
C ARG A 13 -11.84 -7.91 -1.15
N ARG A 14 -11.28 -7.82 0.07
CA ARG A 14 -12.05 -7.73 1.30
C ARG A 14 -12.58 -6.32 1.56
N TRP A 15 -11.77 -5.30 1.28
CA TRP A 15 -12.11 -3.91 1.55
C TRP A 15 -11.93 -3.04 0.29
N PRO A 16 -12.97 -2.32 -0.16
CA PRO A 16 -12.85 -1.44 -1.31
C PRO A 16 -11.90 -0.28 -1.03
N ARG A 17 -11.43 0.37 -2.09
CA ARG A 17 -10.63 1.60 -1.99
C ARG A 17 -11.38 2.65 -1.15
N GLY A 18 -10.64 3.30 -0.23
CA GLY A 18 -11.20 4.21 0.78
C GLY A 18 -11.53 3.54 2.12
N ASN A 19 -11.81 2.23 2.14
CA ASN A 19 -12.07 1.48 3.37
C ASN A 19 -10.96 0.48 3.72
N ARG A 20 -9.97 0.30 2.83
CA ARG A 20 -8.78 -0.52 3.05
C ARG A 20 -7.59 0.34 3.50
N PRO A 21 -6.62 -0.22 4.25
CA PRO A 21 -5.37 0.46 4.51
C PRO A 21 -4.64 0.78 3.21
N ARG A 22 -3.83 1.84 3.23
CA ARG A 22 -2.86 2.12 2.17
C ARG A 22 -1.79 1.04 2.20
N LEU A 23 -1.49 0.46 1.05
CA LEU A 23 -0.54 -0.64 0.89
C LEU A 23 0.72 -0.14 0.21
N ILE A 24 1.87 -0.26 0.87
CA ILE A 24 3.19 0.13 0.35
C ILE A 24 4.02 -1.15 0.17
N ALA A 25 4.43 -1.46 -1.06
CA ALA A 25 5.26 -2.63 -1.34
C ALA A 25 6.72 -2.34 -0.97
N LEU A 26 7.32 -3.20 -0.15
CA LEU A 26 8.75 -3.14 0.18
C LEU A 26 9.46 -4.34 -0.43
N THR A 27 10.22 -4.15 -1.50
CA THR A 27 10.80 -5.27 -2.25
C THR A 27 12.32 -5.33 -2.13
N ALA A 28 12.88 -6.53 -2.02
CA ALA A 28 14.32 -6.76 -2.20
C ALA A 28 14.70 -6.96 -3.67
N MET A 29 13.70 -7.19 -4.55
CA MET A 29 13.87 -7.41 -5.98
C MET A 29 13.24 -6.22 -6.72
N ALA A 30 14.08 -5.40 -7.34
CA ALA A 30 13.68 -4.20 -8.06
C ALA A 30 14.03 -4.34 -9.54
N GLY A 31 13.58 -5.43 -10.15
CA GLY A 31 13.76 -5.70 -11.56
C GLY A 31 12.72 -4.99 -12.43
N PRO A 32 12.93 -4.98 -13.76
CA PRO A 32 11.93 -4.48 -14.69
C PRO A 32 10.57 -5.18 -14.49
N GLY A 33 9.52 -4.38 -14.26
CA GLY A 33 8.15 -4.88 -14.12
C GLY A 33 7.72 -5.28 -12.70
N ASP A 34 8.62 -5.27 -11.70
CA ASP A 34 8.24 -5.55 -10.31
C ASP A 34 7.28 -4.51 -9.74
N GLN A 35 7.54 -3.23 -10.01
CA GLN A 35 6.64 -2.14 -9.63
C GLN A 35 5.24 -2.35 -10.22
N GLU A 36 5.17 -2.63 -11.52
CA GLU A 36 3.90 -2.88 -12.22
C GLU A 36 3.17 -4.09 -11.63
N ARG A 37 3.91 -5.15 -11.26
CA ARG A 37 3.34 -6.35 -10.63
C ARG A 37 2.74 -6.02 -9.26
N CYS A 38 3.41 -5.20 -8.44
CA CYS A 38 2.87 -4.72 -7.17
C CYS A 38 1.62 -3.84 -7.39
N LEU A 39 1.66 -2.90 -8.33
CA LEU A 39 0.51 -2.04 -8.62
C LEU A 39 -0.73 -2.84 -9.05
N ARG A 40 -0.55 -3.85 -9.91
CA ARG A 40 -1.65 -4.76 -10.31
C ARG A 40 -2.22 -5.58 -9.15
N ALA A 41 -1.40 -5.99 -8.19
CA ALA A 41 -1.86 -6.68 -6.98
C ALA A 41 -2.62 -5.76 -6.01
N GLY A 42 -2.64 -4.44 -6.27
CA GLY A 42 -3.42 -3.47 -5.53
C GLY A 42 -2.64 -2.64 -4.52
N PHE A 43 -1.31 -2.69 -4.55
CA PHE A 43 -0.47 -1.75 -3.80
C PHE A 43 -0.70 -0.31 -4.30
N ASP A 44 -0.60 0.65 -3.38
CA ASP A 44 -0.75 2.09 -3.65
C ASP A 44 0.60 2.79 -3.83
N ASP A 45 1.68 2.15 -3.38
CA ASP A 45 3.04 2.65 -3.46
C ASP A 45 4.05 1.48 -3.48
N TYR A 46 5.30 1.78 -3.84
CA TYR A 46 6.35 0.79 -4.04
C TYR A 46 7.72 1.37 -3.68
N MET A 47 8.54 0.58 -2.98
CA MET A 47 9.87 0.97 -2.55
C MET A 47 10.83 -0.22 -2.56
N SER A 48 12.01 -0.02 -3.16
CA SER A 48 13.08 -1.01 -3.18
C SER A 48 13.93 -0.96 -1.92
N LYS A 49 14.41 -2.11 -1.45
CA LYS A 49 15.42 -2.24 -0.41
C LYS A 49 16.82 -2.08 -1.01
N PRO A 50 17.78 -1.51 -0.26
CA PRO A 50 17.64 -0.96 1.08
C PRO A 50 16.79 0.32 1.09
N ILE A 51 15.88 0.41 2.06
CA ILE A 51 14.93 1.52 2.17
C ILE A 51 15.64 2.71 2.80
N ARG A 52 15.49 3.89 2.19
CA ARG A 52 15.89 5.16 2.80
C ARG A 52 14.81 5.60 3.78
N LEU A 53 15.21 6.00 4.98
CA LEU A 53 14.26 6.41 6.02
C LEU A 53 13.46 7.65 5.62
N GLU A 54 14.06 8.54 4.82
CA GLU A 54 13.37 9.72 4.29
C GLU A 54 12.21 9.32 3.38
N ASP A 55 12.44 8.41 2.43
CA ASP A 55 11.43 7.95 1.49
C ASP A 55 10.29 7.21 2.21
N LEU A 56 10.62 6.37 3.20
CA LEU A 56 9.64 5.69 4.05
C LEU A 56 8.81 6.69 4.86
N THR A 57 9.46 7.70 5.43
CA THR A 57 8.79 8.74 6.22
C THR A 57 7.78 9.51 5.37
N GLU A 58 8.15 9.90 4.15
CA GLU A 58 7.26 10.60 3.23
C GLU A 58 6.07 9.73 2.80
N SER A 59 6.31 8.45 2.47
CA SER A 59 5.22 7.52 2.11
C SER A 59 4.25 7.29 3.28
N LEU A 60 4.77 7.17 4.51
CA LEU A 60 3.95 7.05 5.72
C LEU A 60 3.16 8.32 6.02
N LYS A 61 3.76 9.52 5.90
CA LYS A 61 3.03 10.79 6.03
C LYS A 61 1.89 10.89 5.02
N ALA A 62 2.13 10.47 3.77
CA ALA A 62 1.10 10.43 2.73
C ALA A 62 -0.01 9.40 3.02
N ALA A 63 0.21 8.44 3.92
CA ALA A 63 -0.81 7.51 4.39
C ALA A 63 -1.64 8.08 5.56
N VAL A 64 -1.07 8.97 6.38
CA VAL A 64 -1.75 9.63 7.50
C VAL A 64 -2.73 10.68 6.96
N GLY A 65 -3.99 10.28 6.79
CA GLY A 65 -5.05 11.08 6.15
C GLY A 65 -5.92 10.25 5.20
N TYR A 66 -5.48 9.04 4.84
CA TYR A 66 -6.26 8.10 4.02
C TYR A 66 -7.43 7.45 4.78
N ARG A 67 -7.51 7.64 6.11
CA ARG A 67 -8.75 7.36 6.87
C ARG A 67 -9.72 8.47 6.53
N THR A 68 -10.55 8.22 5.52
CA THR A 68 -11.71 9.06 5.20
C THR A 68 -12.43 9.43 6.49
N ASN A 69 -12.47 10.73 6.70
CA ASN A 69 -13.46 11.46 7.46
C ASN A 69 -14.86 10.86 7.22
N ARG A 70 -15.32 9.98 8.13
CA ARG A 70 -16.71 9.51 8.24
C ARG A 70 -17.02 9.06 9.68
N GLU A 71 -16.75 9.92 10.66
CA GLU A 71 -17.48 9.90 11.94
C GLU A 71 -17.95 11.31 12.37
N SER A 72 -17.99 12.28 11.45
CA SER A 72 -18.61 13.59 11.66
C SER A 72 -19.58 13.93 10.52
N ALA A 73 -20.58 13.09 10.31
CA ALA A 73 -21.81 13.41 9.58
C ALA A 73 -22.85 12.32 9.85
N GLY A 74 -23.48 12.42 11.02
CA GLY A 74 -24.56 11.53 11.46
C GLY A 74 -25.11 12.02 12.78
N LEU A 75 -25.88 13.12 12.69
CA LEU A 75 -27.03 13.36 13.58
C LEU A 75 -27.97 12.16 13.50
#